data_AF-A0A564QAD4-F1
#
_entry.id   AF-A0A564QAD4-F1
#
_cell.length_a   1.000
_cell.length_b   1.000
_cell.length_c   1.000
_cell.angle_alpha   90.00
_cell.angle_beta   90.00
_cell.angle_gamma   90.00
#
_symmetry.space_group_name_H-M   'P 1'
#
loop_
_entity.id
_entity.type
_entity.pdbx_description
1 polymer ?
#
loop_
_entity_poly.entity_id
_entity_poly.type
_entity_poly.pdbx_seq_one_letter_code
_entity_poly.pdbx_strand_id
1 'polypeptide(L)'
;MKLKKTLIILVSVAIVSVCFVGCVEPPKTEFSLKSWEVIDDNGAPSLIMSFNASNDVWIHVTDPDGVETDFRKRIENGITGAKLCLAGYKEIPQAGTYTLIVKDKYGDIIFTKEISFIGIDVSITKCTPSWKYYKWSDKYTLDSLTISVKNEGDLPAYIDKADVTIDGKVSSLLLSEVVLPNQDKTIAKNTHINDIMSGEHEMTVILKDRSKNTVSTYTTEAVPSK
;
A
#
# COMPACT_ATOMS: atom_id res chain seq x y z
N MET A 1 -98.19 28.60 29.80
CA MET A 1 -97.32 29.34 28.84
C MET A 1 -96.44 30.26 29.68
N LYS A 2 -95.11 30.17 29.79
CA LYS A 2 -94.01 29.53 29.06
C LYS A 2 -92.94 29.02 30.05
N LEU A 3 -92.22 27.98 29.60
CA LEU A 3 -91.17 27.21 30.27
C LEU A 3 -89.94 28.03 30.72
N LYS A 4 -89.36 27.59 31.86
CA LYS A 4 -87.97 27.81 32.29
C LYS A 4 -86.98 27.41 31.19
N LYS A 5 -85.88 28.16 31.05
CA LYS A 5 -84.59 27.61 30.57
C LYS A 5 -83.43 28.22 31.35
N THR A 6 -82.90 27.42 32.27
CA THR A 6 -81.61 27.56 32.93
C THR A 6 -80.51 27.39 31.89
N LEU A 7 -79.54 28.31 31.83
CA LEU A 7 -78.38 28.24 30.96
C LEU A 7 -77.26 27.47 31.68
N ILE A 8 -76.78 26.39 31.06
CA ILE A 8 -75.73 25.48 31.57
C ILE A 8 -74.55 25.53 30.59
N ILE A 9 -73.39 25.93 31.13
CA ILE A 9 -72.00 25.45 30.92
C ILE A 9 -71.38 25.52 29.50
N LEU A 10 -70.15 26.06 29.41
CA LEU A 10 -68.96 25.32 28.94
C LEU A 10 -67.66 26.12 29.16
N VAL A 11 -66.87 25.69 30.15
CA VAL A 11 -65.46 26.08 30.30
C VAL A 11 -64.64 25.03 29.55
N SER A 12 -64.07 25.43 28.41
CA SER A 12 -63.21 24.58 27.59
C SER A 12 -61.80 24.57 28.18
N VAL A 13 -61.46 23.53 28.95
CA VAL A 13 -60.06 23.25 29.33
C VAL A 13 -59.38 22.61 28.12
N ALA A 14 -58.59 23.40 27.40
CA ALA A 14 -57.71 22.89 26.35
C ALA A 14 -56.51 22.19 27.00
N ILE A 15 -56.53 20.86 27.04
CA ILE A 15 -55.36 20.03 27.38
C ILE A 15 -54.45 20.05 26.16
N VAL A 16 -53.43 20.91 26.19
CA VAL A 16 -52.30 20.85 25.26
C VAL A 16 -51.45 19.65 25.67
N SER A 17 -51.77 18.48 25.12
CA SER A 17 -50.93 17.28 25.23
C SER A 17 -49.69 17.52 24.38
N VAL A 18 -48.64 18.07 24.97
CA VAL A 18 -47.31 18.12 24.35
C VAL A 18 -46.77 16.68 24.38
N CYS A 19 -47.06 15.93 23.32
CA CYS A 19 -46.33 14.71 23.02
C CYS A 19 -44.89 15.12 22.67
N PHE A 20 -44.04 15.32 23.68
CA PHE A 20 -42.62 15.14 23.51
C PHE A 20 -42.42 13.66 23.19
N VAL A 21 -42.54 13.32 21.90
CA VAL A 21 -41.86 12.15 21.36
C VAL A 21 -40.40 12.48 21.56
N GLY A 22 -39.83 12.04 22.68
CA GLY A 22 -38.41 12.10 22.91
C GLY A 22 -37.76 11.35 21.76
N CYS A 23 -37.22 12.09 20.79
CA CYS A 23 -36.23 11.56 19.87
C CYS A 23 -35.09 11.09 20.78
N VAL A 24 -35.09 9.81 21.12
CA VAL A 24 -33.89 9.14 21.61
C VAL A 24 -32.94 9.24 20.44
N GLU A 25 -31.96 10.14 20.53
CA GLU A 25 -30.90 10.21 19.53
C GLU A 25 -30.29 8.82 19.42
N PRO A 26 -30.18 8.25 18.21
CA PRO A 26 -29.56 6.95 18.05
C PRO A 26 -28.14 7.01 18.66
N PRO A 27 -27.68 5.91 19.29
CA PRO A 27 -26.36 5.90 19.91
C PRO A 27 -25.31 6.27 18.86
N LYS A 28 -24.51 7.29 19.19
CA LYS A 28 -23.45 7.80 18.32
C LYS A 28 -22.47 6.68 18.00
N THR A 29 -22.09 6.54 16.73
CA THR A 29 -21.05 5.59 16.34
C THR A 29 -19.70 6.08 16.85
N GLU A 30 -19.01 5.21 17.57
CA GLU A 30 -17.68 5.45 18.11
C GLU A 30 -16.67 4.59 17.36
N PHE A 31 -15.48 5.14 17.10
CA PHE A 31 -14.39 4.44 16.43
C PHE A 31 -13.06 4.71 17.14
N SER A 32 -12.23 3.69 17.28
CA SER A 32 -10.87 3.81 17.83
C SER A 32 -9.92 2.90 17.06
N LEU A 33 -8.97 3.51 16.35
CA LEU A 33 -7.84 2.81 15.74
C LEU A 33 -6.89 2.32 16.85
N LYS A 34 -6.50 1.04 16.81
CA LYS A 34 -5.57 0.43 17.77
C LYS A 34 -4.17 0.31 17.20
N SER A 35 -4.06 -0.20 15.99
CA SER A 35 -2.78 -0.34 15.29
C SER A 35 -3.00 -0.35 13.79
N TRP A 36 -1.92 -0.11 13.06
CA TRP A 36 -1.84 -0.28 11.63
C TRP A 36 -0.40 -0.62 11.23
N GLU A 37 -0.24 -1.28 10.10
CA GLU A 37 1.05 -1.64 9.50
C GLU A 37 0.92 -1.67 7.98
N VAL A 38 2.01 -1.38 7.28
CA VAL A 38 2.10 -1.53 5.83
C VAL A 38 2.50 -2.96 5.49
N ILE A 39 1.74 -3.61 4.61
CA ILE A 39 1.95 -4.98 4.17
C ILE A 39 1.90 -5.10 2.65
N ASP A 40 2.40 -6.23 2.13
CA ASP A 40 2.08 -6.72 0.80
C ASP A 40 0.91 -7.71 0.88
N ASP A 41 -0.27 -7.35 0.36
CA ASP A 41 -1.42 -8.24 0.26
C ASP A 41 -1.47 -8.90 -1.11
N ASN A 42 -0.65 -9.94 -1.30
CA ASN A 42 -0.54 -10.69 -2.56
C ASN A 42 -0.22 -9.80 -3.78
N GLY A 43 0.68 -8.84 -3.63
CA GLY A 43 1.05 -7.87 -4.67
C GLY A 43 0.30 -6.54 -4.59
N ALA A 44 -0.66 -6.37 -3.68
CA ALA A 44 -1.29 -5.08 -3.43
C ALA A 44 -0.71 -4.44 -2.16
N PRO A 45 0.00 -3.29 -2.26
CA PRO A 45 0.50 -2.60 -1.07
C PRO A 45 -0.69 -2.10 -0.26
N SER A 46 -0.75 -2.46 1.02
CA SER A 46 -1.95 -2.24 1.83
C SER A 46 -1.62 -1.83 3.25
N LEU A 47 -2.53 -1.07 3.86
CA LEU A 47 -2.61 -0.91 5.31
C LEU A 47 -3.44 -2.05 5.89
N ILE A 48 -2.83 -2.88 6.74
CA ILE A 48 -3.59 -3.74 7.65
C ILE A 48 -3.81 -2.97 8.95
N MET A 49 -5.03 -2.96 9.46
CA MET A 49 -5.39 -2.21 10.66
C MET A 49 -6.22 -3.03 11.63
N SER A 50 -6.05 -2.71 12.92
CA SER A 50 -6.91 -3.18 14.00
C SER A 50 -7.61 -2.00 14.66
N PHE A 51 -8.90 -2.14 14.93
CA PHE A 51 -9.73 -1.08 15.50
C PHE A 51 -10.92 -1.64 16.28
N ASN A 52 -11.57 -0.75 17.03
CA ASN A 52 -12.89 -0.98 17.61
C ASN A 52 -13.90 -0.02 16.97
N ALA A 53 -15.10 -0.51 16.71
CA ALA A 53 -16.24 0.29 16.29
C ALA A 53 -17.49 -0.15 17.07
N SER A 54 -18.34 0.79 17.49
CA SER A 54 -19.57 0.47 18.22
C SER A 54 -20.74 0.04 17.31
N ASN A 55 -20.66 0.37 16.02
CA ASN A 55 -21.61 0.03 14.96
C ASN A 55 -20.87 -0.19 13.63
N ASP A 56 -21.61 -0.50 12.57
CA ASP A 56 -21.10 -0.52 11.20
C ASP A 56 -20.43 0.81 10.83
N VAL A 57 -19.32 0.72 10.12
CA VAL A 57 -18.54 1.87 9.65
C VAL A 57 -18.14 1.72 8.19
N TRP A 58 -17.89 2.84 7.53
CA TRP A 58 -17.32 2.90 6.20
C TRP A 58 -15.91 3.47 6.29
N ILE A 59 -14.94 2.69 5.83
CA ILE A 59 -13.52 3.05 5.91
C ILE A 59 -12.97 3.18 4.49
N HIS A 60 -12.18 4.23 4.27
CA HIS A 60 -11.38 4.43 3.06
C HIS A 60 -10.11 5.20 3.40
N VAL A 61 -9.15 5.16 2.50
CA VAL A 61 -7.93 5.95 2.57
C VAL A 61 -7.80 6.75 1.27
N THR A 62 -7.34 7.99 1.38
CA THR A 62 -6.95 8.80 0.22
C THR A 62 -5.44 8.90 0.14
N ASP A 63 -4.91 8.97 -1.08
CA ASP A 63 -3.51 9.25 -1.35
C ASP A 63 -3.13 10.70 -1.03
N PRO A 64 -1.84 11.08 -1.18
CA PRO A 64 -1.38 12.45 -0.95
C PRO A 64 -2.01 13.50 -1.85
N ASP A 65 -2.58 13.09 -2.99
CA ASP A 65 -3.28 13.98 -3.93
C ASP A 65 -4.79 14.07 -3.61
N GLY A 66 -5.25 13.35 -2.59
CA GLY A 66 -6.63 13.34 -2.11
C GLY A 66 -7.55 12.37 -2.87
N VAL A 67 -7.00 11.48 -3.69
CA VAL A 67 -7.76 10.47 -4.45
C VAL A 67 -7.97 9.22 -3.59
N GLU A 68 -9.18 8.67 -3.55
CA GLU A 68 -9.44 7.39 -2.87
C GLU A 68 -8.64 6.26 -3.55
N THR A 69 -7.76 5.58 -2.81
CA THR A 69 -6.89 4.51 -3.36
C THR A 69 -7.54 3.14 -3.37
N ASP A 70 -8.58 2.96 -2.55
CA ASP A 70 -9.38 1.75 -2.46
C ASP A 70 -10.85 2.13 -2.36
N PHE A 71 -11.72 1.25 -2.86
CA PHE A 71 -13.15 1.48 -2.77
C PHE A 71 -13.58 1.51 -1.31
N ARG A 72 -14.38 2.52 -0.96
CA ARG A 72 -14.97 2.64 0.37
C ARG A 72 -15.60 1.32 0.82
N LYS A 73 -15.05 0.77 1.90
CA LYS A 73 -15.43 -0.54 2.42
C LYS A 73 -16.34 -0.40 3.62
N ARG A 74 -17.52 -1.02 3.55
CA ARG A 74 -18.39 -1.21 4.72
C ARG A 74 -17.80 -2.31 5.59
N ILE A 75 -17.61 -2.02 6.87
CA ILE A 75 -17.23 -2.98 7.90
C ILE A 75 -18.43 -3.15 8.83
N GLU A 76 -18.88 -4.39 8.97
CA GLU A 76 -19.97 -4.76 9.86
C GLU A 76 -19.54 -4.71 11.33
N ASN A 77 -20.48 -4.40 12.22
CA ASN A 77 -20.25 -4.41 13.66
C ASN A 77 -19.69 -5.75 14.14
N GLY A 78 -18.75 -5.70 15.08
CA GLY A 78 -18.04 -6.88 15.60
C GLY A 78 -16.78 -7.27 14.82
N ILE A 79 -16.56 -6.72 13.62
CA ILE A 79 -15.30 -6.88 12.89
C ILE A 79 -14.30 -5.83 13.37
N THR A 80 -13.10 -6.29 13.74
CA THR A 80 -12.08 -5.48 14.44
C THR A 80 -10.83 -5.19 13.61
N GLY A 81 -10.90 -5.40 12.30
CA GLY A 81 -9.79 -5.13 11.40
C GLY A 81 -10.17 -5.05 9.93
N ALA A 82 -9.31 -4.43 9.15
CA ALA A 82 -9.46 -4.28 7.71
C ALA A 82 -8.09 -4.22 7.02
N LYS A 83 -8.11 -4.46 5.71
CA LYS A 83 -7.03 -4.14 4.79
C LYS A 83 -7.54 -3.10 3.80
N LEU A 84 -6.75 -2.07 3.54
CA LEU A 84 -7.02 -1.01 2.58
C LEU A 84 -5.82 -0.84 1.65
N CYS A 85 -6.04 -0.89 0.34
CA CYS A 85 -4.96 -0.71 -0.63
C CYS A 85 -4.42 0.72 -0.60
N LEU A 86 -3.10 0.89 -0.68
CA LEU A 86 -2.41 2.18 -0.83
C LEU A 86 -2.14 2.52 -2.30
N ALA A 87 -2.04 1.50 -3.17
CA ALA A 87 -1.86 1.64 -4.61
C ALA A 87 -2.37 0.39 -5.33
N GLY A 88 -2.31 0.41 -6.67
CA GLY A 88 -2.70 -0.72 -7.50
C GLY A 88 -1.76 -1.93 -7.40
N TYR A 89 -2.14 -3.02 -8.08
CA TYR A 89 -1.39 -4.26 -8.07
C TYR A 89 0.04 -4.10 -8.63
N LYS A 90 1.02 -4.39 -7.77
CA LYS A 90 2.46 -4.23 -8.00
C LYS A 90 2.87 -2.81 -8.37
N GLU A 91 2.10 -1.83 -7.93
CA GLU A 91 2.47 -0.42 -8.02
C GLU A 91 3.19 0.00 -6.74
N ILE A 92 4.17 0.89 -6.88
CA ILE A 92 4.84 1.47 -5.73
C ILE A 92 3.95 2.60 -5.21
N PRO A 93 3.50 2.57 -3.94
CA PRO A 93 2.71 3.66 -3.39
C PRO A 93 3.48 4.97 -3.40
N GLN A 94 2.76 6.07 -3.65
CA GLN A 94 3.34 7.41 -3.61
C GLN A 94 3.78 7.75 -2.19
N ALA A 95 4.92 8.43 -2.05
CA ALA A 95 5.35 9.04 -0.79
C ALA A 95 4.46 10.24 -0.43
N GLY A 96 4.26 10.50 0.86
CA GLY A 96 3.48 11.63 1.33
C GLY A 96 2.42 11.24 2.36
N THR A 97 1.46 12.13 2.59
CA THR A 97 0.45 11.98 3.64
C THR A 97 -0.84 11.40 3.10
N TYR A 98 -1.16 10.19 3.52
CA TYR A 98 -2.44 9.53 3.29
C TYR A 98 -3.41 9.90 4.39
N THR A 99 -4.70 9.97 4.05
CA THR A 99 -5.75 10.27 5.04
C THR A 99 -6.69 9.08 5.19
N LEU A 100 -6.65 8.44 6.35
CA LEU A 100 -7.63 7.44 6.76
C LEU A 100 -8.91 8.16 7.22
N ILE A 101 -10.03 7.85 6.57
CA ILE A 101 -11.33 8.46 6.85
C ILE A 101 -12.33 7.37 7.21
N VAL A 102 -12.97 7.52 8.37
CA VAL A 102 -14.05 6.64 8.83
C VAL A 102 -15.34 7.43 8.91
N LYS A 103 -16.37 6.88 8.28
CA LYS A 103 -17.72 7.44 8.27
C LYS A 103 -18.70 6.48 8.94
N ASP A 104 -19.74 7.03 9.55
CA ASP A 104 -20.87 6.24 10.01
C ASP A 104 -21.86 5.92 8.87
N LYS A 105 -22.98 5.28 9.21
CA LYS A 105 -24.04 4.92 8.25
C LYS A 105 -24.80 6.10 7.64
N TYR A 106 -24.69 7.29 8.24
CA TYR A 106 -25.29 8.51 7.73
C TYR A 106 -24.33 9.27 6.82
N GLY A 107 -23.06 8.87 6.78
CA GLY A 107 -22.01 9.46 5.97
C GLY A 107 -21.19 10.52 6.72
N ASP A 108 -21.47 10.73 8.01
CA ASP A 108 -20.74 11.67 8.83
C ASP A 108 -19.35 11.14 9.16
N ILE A 109 -18.34 12.00 9.05
CA ILE A 109 -16.96 11.65 9.41
C ILE A 109 -16.87 11.57 10.93
N ILE A 110 -16.57 10.38 11.44
CA ILE A 110 -16.45 10.11 12.88
C ILE A 110 -15.01 9.94 13.32
N PHE A 111 -14.08 9.70 12.39
CA PHE A 111 -12.65 9.62 12.66
C PHE A 111 -11.83 9.97 11.42
N THR A 112 -10.70 10.63 11.65
CA THR A 112 -9.72 10.94 10.62
C THR A 112 -8.32 10.76 11.19
N LYS A 113 -7.41 10.20 10.39
CA LYS A 113 -6.00 10.06 10.76
C LYS A 113 -5.12 10.27 9.54
N GLU A 114 -4.20 11.21 9.66
CA GLU A 114 -3.10 11.38 8.72
C GLU A 114 -1.99 10.35 9.02
N ILE A 115 -1.47 9.75 7.95
CA ILE A 115 -0.37 8.78 7.97
C ILE A 115 0.63 9.23 6.90
N SER A 116 1.84 9.62 7.31
CA SER A 116 2.86 10.10 6.38
C SER A 116 3.89 9.03 6.12
N PHE A 117 4.21 8.84 4.84
CA PHE A 117 5.25 7.94 4.36
C PHE A 117 6.36 8.71 3.66
N ILE A 118 7.60 8.32 3.93
CA ILE A 118 8.81 8.82 3.25
C ILE A 118 8.86 8.27 1.82
N GLY A 119 8.37 7.05 1.60
CA GLY A 119 8.48 6.36 0.32
C GLY A 119 9.32 5.10 0.40
N ILE A 120 9.66 4.57 -0.77
CA ILE A 120 10.67 3.52 -0.90
C ILE A 120 12.07 4.14 -0.81
N ASP A 121 13.02 3.40 -0.25
CA ASP A 121 14.44 3.75 -0.31
C ASP A 121 15.24 2.48 -0.61
N VAL A 122 15.29 2.12 -1.89
CA VAL A 122 15.89 0.86 -2.34
C VAL A 122 17.31 1.08 -2.82
N SER A 123 18.24 0.36 -2.20
CA SER A 123 19.62 0.25 -2.64
C SER A 123 19.96 -1.19 -3.02
N ILE A 124 20.74 -1.36 -4.08
CA ILE A 124 21.48 -2.62 -4.29
C ILE A 124 22.73 -2.52 -3.41
N THR A 125 22.91 -3.50 -2.53
CA THR A 125 24.06 -3.56 -1.62
C THR A 125 25.19 -4.42 -2.18
N LYS A 126 24.86 -5.38 -3.05
CA LYS A 126 25.83 -6.28 -3.68
C LYS A 126 25.28 -6.91 -4.95
N CYS A 127 26.16 -7.08 -5.93
CA CYS A 127 25.93 -7.97 -7.07
C CYS A 127 27.01 -9.04 -7.12
N THR A 128 26.60 -10.31 -7.27
CA THR A 128 27.53 -11.45 -7.40
C THR A 128 27.25 -12.16 -8.72
N PRO A 129 28.06 -11.91 -9.77
CA PRO A 129 27.91 -12.58 -11.05
C PRO A 129 28.42 -14.03 -10.96
N SER A 130 27.77 -14.93 -11.69
CA SER A 130 28.24 -16.30 -11.92
C SER A 130 28.59 -16.45 -13.39
N TRP A 131 29.77 -17.00 -13.66
CA TRP A 131 30.37 -17.01 -14.97
C TRP A 131 30.55 -18.43 -15.49
N LYS A 132 30.42 -18.59 -16.80
CA LYS A 132 30.68 -19.84 -17.51
C LYS A 132 31.72 -19.62 -18.60
N TYR A 133 32.82 -20.34 -18.51
CA TYR A 133 33.92 -20.27 -19.48
C TYR A 133 33.70 -21.22 -20.66
N TYR A 134 33.95 -20.71 -21.87
CA TYR A 134 33.85 -21.45 -23.12
C TYR A 134 35.22 -21.56 -23.80
N LYS A 135 35.82 -22.76 -23.69
CA LYS A 135 37.18 -23.04 -24.19
C LYS A 135 37.37 -22.81 -25.70
N TRP A 136 36.33 -23.01 -26.51
CA TRP A 136 36.41 -22.89 -27.97
C TRP A 136 36.47 -21.44 -28.46
N SER A 137 35.98 -20.48 -27.66
CA SER A 137 36.04 -19.05 -27.96
C SER A 137 37.03 -18.29 -27.08
N ASP A 138 37.54 -18.91 -26.02
CA ASP A 138 38.33 -18.29 -24.95
C ASP A 138 37.61 -17.10 -24.30
N LYS A 139 36.31 -17.25 -24.07
CA LYS A 139 35.44 -16.21 -23.50
C LYS A 139 34.55 -16.74 -22.40
N TYR A 140 33.97 -15.81 -21.66
CA TYR A 140 33.03 -16.03 -20.58
C TYR A 140 31.62 -15.58 -20.99
N THR A 141 30.64 -16.26 -20.41
CA THR A 141 29.24 -15.84 -20.40
C THR A 141 28.84 -15.61 -18.95
N LEU A 142 28.20 -14.48 -18.67
CA LEU A 142 27.46 -14.31 -17.43
C LEU A 142 26.28 -15.29 -17.49
N ASP A 143 26.23 -16.27 -16.59
CA ASP A 143 25.25 -17.37 -16.58
C ASP A 143 24.10 -17.10 -15.59
N SER A 144 24.42 -16.47 -14.47
CA SER A 144 23.43 -15.99 -13.50
C SER A 144 23.96 -14.79 -12.72
N LEU A 145 23.05 -14.07 -12.09
CA LEU A 145 23.35 -12.93 -11.24
C LEU A 145 22.57 -13.06 -9.93
N THR A 146 23.28 -12.90 -8.82
CA THR A 146 22.68 -12.72 -7.50
C THR A 146 22.74 -11.25 -7.10
N ILE A 147 21.60 -10.65 -6.79
CA ILE A 147 21.45 -9.24 -6.42
C ILE A 147 20.96 -9.18 -4.97
N SER A 148 21.73 -8.55 -4.09
CA SER A 148 21.31 -8.22 -2.73
C SER A 148 20.77 -6.80 -2.72
N VAL A 149 19.56 -6.64 -2.22
CA VAL A 149 18.83 -5.37 -2.16
C VAL A 149 18.37 -5.10 -0.74
N LYS A 150 18.28 -3.83 -0.38
CA LYS A 150 17.76 -3.35 0.89
C LYS A 150 16.75 -2.25 0.62
N ASN A 151 15.63 -2.27 1.34
CA ASN A 151 14.67 -1.17 1.36
C ASN A 151 14.68 -0.53 2.76
N GLU A 152 15.23 0.67 2.89
CA GLU A 152 15.23 1.45 4.13
C GLU A 152 14.00 2.37 4.24
N GLY A 153 13.14 2.37 3.22
CA GLY A 153 11.90 3.11 3.18
C GLY A 153 10.80 2.49 4.07
N ASP A 154 9.70 3.22 4.17
CA ASP A 154 8.51 2.85 4.94
C ASP A 154 7.35 2.34 4.06
N LEU A 155 7.58 2.22 2.75
CA LEU A 155 6.67 1.61 1.79
C LEU A 155 7.31 0.41 1.06
N PRO A 156 6.51 -0.58 0.61
CA PRO A 156 7.01 -1.72 -0.14
C PRO A 156 7.47 -1.30 -1.53
N ALA A 157 8.60 -1.86 -1.96
CA ALA A 157 9.13 -1.67 -3.30
C ALA A 157 8.85 -2.88 -4.18
N TYR A 158 8.19 -2.65 -5.32
CA TYR A 158 7.91 -3.67 -6.33
C TYR A 158 8.91 -3.55 -7.48
N ILE A 159 9.80 -4.53 -7.58
CA ILE A 159 10.84 -4.62 -8.61
C ILE A 159 10.37 -5.60 -9.68
N ASP A 160 10.11 -5.09 -10.89
CA ASP A 160 9.66 -5.91 -12.01
C ASP A 160 10.83 -6.57 -12.73
N LYS A 161 11.89 -5.80 -13.00
CA LYS A 161 13.05 -6.28 -13.76
C LYS A 161 14.37 -5.64 -13.35
N ALA A 162 15.46 -6.28 -13.75
CA ALA A 162 16.80 -5.71 -13.69
C ALA A 162 17.40 -5.65 -15.10
N ASP A 163 17.93 -4.51 -15.50
CA ASP A 163 18.75 -4.39 -16.71
C ASP A 163 20.23 -4.43 -16.28
N VAL A 164 21.00 -5.38 -16.83
CA VAL A 164 22.42 -5.59 -16.53
C VAL A 164 23.23 -5.24 -17.76
N THR A 165 24.26 -4.40 -17.60
CA THR A 165 25.12 -3.95 -18.69
C THR A 165 26.58 -4.30 -18.38
N ILE A 166 27.27 -4.92 -19.34
CA ILE A 166 28.72 -5.20 -19.31
C ILE A 166 29.27 -4.96 -20.71
N ASP A 167 30.32 -4.16 -20.86
CA ASP A 167 30.92 -3.79 -22.16
C ASP A 167 29.89 -3.28 -23.20
N GLY A 168 28.88 -2.53 -22.75
CA GLY A 168 27.79 -2.03 -23.59
C GLY A 168 26.76 -3.08 -24.02
N LYS A 169 26.93 -4.36 -23.65
CA LYS A 169 25.95 -5.42 -23.87
C LYS A 169 24.94 -5.42 -22.73
N VAL A 170 23.66 -5.52 -23.08
CA VAL A 170 22.55 -5.45 -22.11
C VAL A 170 21.81 -6.79 -22.04
N SER A 171 21.50 -7.24 -20.83
CA SER A 171 20.56 -8.33 -20.57
C SER A 171 19.49 -7.87 -19.57
N SER A 172 18.22 -8.16 -19.85
CA SER A 172 17.09 -7.85 -18.97
C SER A 172 16.60 -9.11 -18.26
N LEU A 173 16.52 -9.07 -16.93
CA LEU A 173 16.04 -10.15 -16.08
C LEU A 173 14.65 -9.80 -15.54
N LEU A 174 13.67 -10.69 -15.72
CA LEU A 174 12.39 -10.58 -15.01
C LEU A 174 12.58 -11.03 -13.57
N LEU A 175 12.36 -10.11 -12.63
CA LEU A 175 12.47 -10.34 -11.20
C LEU A 175 11.08 -10.66 -10.62
N SER A 176 10.14 -9.72 -10.76
CA SER A 176 8.80 -9.78 -10.14
C SER A 176 8.86 -9.97 -8.62
N GLU A 177 9.71 -9.19 -7.95
CA GLU A 177 10.00 -9.28 -6.52
C GLU A 177 9.45 -8.09 -5.75
N VAL A 178 8.99 -8.33 -4.51
CA VAL A 178 8.70 -7.28 -3.52
C VAL A 178 9.80 -7.24 -2.46
N VAL A 179 10.18 -6.04 -2.03
CA VAL A 179 11.05 -5.78 -0.87
C VAL A 179 10.28 -4.88 0.09
N LEU A 180 9.85 -5.46 1.21
CA LEU A 180 9.06 -4.76 2.23
C LEU A 180 9.89 -3.66 2.93
N PRO A 181 9.22 -2.73 3.65
CA PRO A 181 9.91 -1.77 4.51
C PRO A 181 10.92 -2.44 5.44
N ASN A 182 12.11 -1.84 5.56
CA ASN A 182 13.22 -2.33 6.39
C ASN A 182 13.67 -3.77 6.10
N GLN A 183 13.43 -4.26 4.88
CA GLN A 183 13.78 -5.63 4.48
C GLN A 183 15.07 -5.66 3.64
N ASP A 184 15.93 -6.63 3.97
CA ASP A 184 16.99 -7.10 3.09
C ASP A 184 16.50 -8.32 2.30
N LYS A 185 16.78 -8.37 1.00
CA LYS A 185 16.40 -9.48 0.13
C LYS A 185 17.52 -9.83 -0.84
N THR A 186 17.67 -11.12 -1.11
CA THR A 186 18.60 -11.62 -2.13
C THR A 186 17.81 -12.28 -3.25
N ILE A 187 18.10 -11.88 -4.48
CA ILE A 187 17.40 -12.30 -5.70
C ILE A 187 18.43 -12.97 -6.62
N ALA A 188 18.26 -14.26 -6.89
CA ALA A 188 19.11 -15.01 -7.82
C ALA A 188 18.33 -15.33 -9.10
N LYS A 189 18.87 -14.94 -10.26
CA LYS A 189 18.26 -15.20 -11.56
C LYS A 189 19.30 -15.56 -12.61
N ASN A 190 18.91 -16.44 -13.52
CA ASN A 190 19.70 -16.72 -14.71
C ASN A 190 19.66 -15.51 -15.64
N THR A 191 20.77 -15.24 -16.29
CA THR A 191 20.93 -14.18 -17.28
C THR A 191 22.02 -14.59 -18.25
N HIS A 192 22.04 -14.01 -19.45
CA HIS A 192 23.03 -14.38 -20.45
C HIS A 192 23.59 -13.13 -21.12
N ILE A 193 24.83 -12.79 -20.73
CA ILE A 193 25.66 -11.85 -21.49
C ILE A 193 26.86 -12.63 -21.98
N ASN A 194 26.91 -12.87 -23.29
CA ASN A 194 27.94 -13.70 -23.92
C ASN A 194 29.17 -12.88 -24.32
N ASP A 195 30.23 -13.60 -24.67
CA ASP A 195 31.44 -13.06 -25.30
C ASP A 195 32.16 -12.01 -24.43
N ILE A 196 32.19 -12.20 -23.11
CA ILE A 196 32.97 -11.36 -22.19
C ILE A 196 34.39 -11.91 -22.11
N MET A 197 35.39 -11.02 -22.22
CA MET A 197 36.80 -11.40 -22.14
C MET A 197 37.19 -11.70 -20.68
N SER A 198 38.38 -12.27 -20.44
CA SER A 198 38.95 -12.25 -19.10
C SER A 198 39.42 -10.83 -18.75
N GLY A 199 39.40 -10.50 -17.46
CA GLY A 199 39.86 -9.20 -16.94
C GLY A 199 38.80 -8.50 -16.09
N GLU A 200 39.07 -7.26 -15.74
CA GLU A 200 38.14 -6.40 -15.01
C GLU A 200 37.19 -5.73 -15.99
N HIS A 201 35.88 -5.81 -15.69
CA HIS A 201 34.84 -5.18 -16.47
C HIS A 201 33.94 -4.35 -15.56
N GLU A 202 33.47 -3.20 -16.04
CA GLU A 202 32.41 -2.48 -15.36
C GLU A 202 31.07 -3.20 -15.63
N MET A 203 30.36 -3.52 -14.54
CA MET A 203 29.00 -4.04 -14.58
C MET A 203 28.06 -3.04 -13.93
N THR A 204 27.05 -2.61 -14.68
CA THR A 204 25.95 -1.77 -14.18
C THR A 204 24.68 -2.60 -14.07
N VAL A 205 23.99 -2.51 -12.93
CA VAL A 205 22.69 -3.13 -12.68
C VAL A 205 21.68 -2.04 -12.35
N ILE A 206 20.57 -2.01 -13.08
CA ILE A 206 19.48 -1.05 -12.89
C ILE A 206 18.20 -1.81 -12.57
N LEU A 207 17.68 -1.65 -11.35
CA LEU A 207 16.37 -2.18 -10.97
C LEU A 207 15.28 -1.25 -11.49
N LYS A 208 14.21 -1.83 -12.02
CA LYS A 208 13.06 -1.08 -12.56
C LYS A 208 11.74 -1.63 -12.04
N ASP A 209 10.80 -0.73 -11.85
CA ASP A 209 9.40 -1.06 -11.57
C ASP A 209 8.66 -1.50 -12.83
N ARG A 210 7.38 -1.83 -12.69
CA ARG A 210 6.50 -2.26 -13.80
C ARG A 210 6.27 -1.14 -14.84
N SER A 211 6.33 0.11 -14.40
CA SER A 211 6.22 1.31 -15.24
C SER A 211 7.55 1.67 -15.92
N LYS A 212 8.59 0.86 -15.71
CA LYS A 212 9.96 1.02 -16.23
C LYS A 212 10.73 2.19 -15.62
N ASN A 213 10.25 2.77 -14.53
CA ASN A 213 11.00 3.76 -13.77
C ASN A 213 12.19 3.09 -13.09
N THR A 214 13.30 3.81 -12.97
CA THR A 214 14.46 3.33 -12.22
C THR A 214 14.15 3.37 -10.73
N VAL A 215 14.27 2.20 -10.08
CA VAL A 215 14.16 2.05 -8.63
C VAL A 215 15.52 2.22 -7.98
N SER A 216 16.57 1.61 -8.55
CA SER A 216 17.93 1.70 -8.01
C SER A 216 18.96 1.42 -9.10
N THR A 217 20.17 1.96 -8.94
CA THR A 217 21.30 1.73 -9.86
C THR A 217 22.54 1.39 -9.05
N TYR A 218 23.30 0.41 -9.53
CA TYR A 218 24.55 -0.01 -8.92
C TYR A 218 25.58 -0.34 -9.98
N THR A 219 26.78 0.18 -9.80
CA THR A 219 27.92 -0.09 -10.67
C THR A 219 29.03 -0.71 -9.84
N THR A 220 29.61 -1.79 -10.34
CA THR A 220 30.71 -2.49 -9.70
C THR A 220 31.66 -3.03 -10.76
N GLU A 221 32.89 -3.33 -10.34
CA GLU A 221 33.76 -4.19 -11.10
C GLU A 221 33.25 -5.64 -11.05
N ALA A 222 33.31 -6.33 -12.18
CA ALA A 222 33.03 -7.73 -12.33
C ALA A 222 34.21 -8.39 -13.05
N VAL A 223 34.77 -9.43 -12.42
CA VAL A 223 35.89 -10.20 -12.96
C VAL A 223 35.38 -11.58 -13.35
N PRO A 224 35.34 -11.93 -14.66
CA PRO A 224 34.99 -13.27 -15.09
C PRO A 224 35.96 -14.31 -14.55
N SER A 225 35.43 -15.31 -13.85
CA SER A 225 36.19 -16.41 -13.26
C SER A 225 35.51 -17.75 -13.51
N LYS A 226 36.20 -18.85 -13.28
CA LYS A 226 35.60 -20.19 -13.29
C LYS A 226 34.99 -20.53 -11.93
#